data_AF-A0A523AST5-F1
#
_entry.id   AF-A0A523AST5-F1
#
_cell.length_a   1.000
_cell.length_b   1.000
_cell.length_c   1.000
_cell.angle_alpha   90.00
_cell.angle_beta   90.00
_cell.angle_gamma   90.00
#
_symmetry.space_group_name_H-M   'P 1'
#
loop_
_entity.id
_entity.type
_entity.pdbx_description
1 polymer ?
#
loop_
_entity_poly.entity_id
_entity_poly.type
_entity_poly.pdbx_seq_one_letter_code
_entity_poly.pdbx_strand_id
1 'polypeptide(L)'
;MAVEGRMGDFAGALMTGGTIVCFGEMGEGAGGGMERGTILAFKRPPLLPTFQYSCLYLPSFLPLLLRYLQREGLPVREEHLKGKYERYDGDLACSGKGEILVWREGTC
;
A
#
# COMPACT_ATOMS: atom_id res chain seq x y z
N MET A 1 -3.49 3.40 9.79
CA MET A 1 -4.10 4.67 9.34
C MET A 1 -4.70 4.47 7.96
N ALA A 2 -5.85 5.06 7.66
CA ALA A 2 -6.47 5.03 6.34
C ALA A 2 -6.91 6.44 5.94
N VAL A 3 -6.70 6.83 4.68
CA VAL A 3 -7.08 8.14 4.14
C VAL A 3 -7.82 7.96 2.82
N GLU A 4 -9.02 8.53 2.74
CA GLU A 4 -9.84 8.52 1.53
C GLU A 4 -9.27 9.43 0.44
N GLY A 5 -8.76 10.60 0.83
CA GLY A 5 -8.19 11.60 -0.07
C GLY A 5 -6.73 11.37 -0.45
N ARG A 6 -6.12 12.41 -1.02
CA ARG A 6 -4.70 12.44 -1.41
C ARG A 6 -3.80 12.48 -0.17
N MET A 7 -2.76 11.64 -0.16
CA MET A 7 -1.62 11.78 0.73
C MET A 7 -0.54 12.61 0.04
N GLY A 8 0.15 13.47 0.81
CA GLY A 8 1.27 14.27 0.31
C GLY A 8 2.53 13.45 0.05
N ASP A 9 3.64 14.14 -0.16
CA ASP A 9 4.96 13.53 -0.33
C ASP A 9 5.40 12.83 0.97
N PHE A 10 6.26 11.85 0.83
CA PHE A 10 6.90 11.10 1.92
C PHE A 10 5.91 10.37 2.83
N ALA A 11 4.76 9.96 2.30
CA ALA A 11 3.79 9.14 3.03
C ALA A 11 4.47 7.86 3.56
N GLY A 12 4.44 7.67 4.87
CA GLY A 12 5.08 6.52 5.52
C GLY A 12 6.61 6.55 5.52
N ALA A 13 7.24 7.71 5.32
CA ALA A 13 8.68 7.84 5.49
C ALA A 13 9.11 7.53 6.93
N LEU A 14 10.28 6.91 7.07
CA LEU A 14 10.85 6.48 8.37
C LEU A 14 9.91 5.59 9.20
N MET A 15 8.95 4.92 8.55
CA MET A 15 7.99 4.06 9.22
C MET A 15 8.68 2.85 9.85
N THR A 16 8.44 2.65 11.15
CA THR A 16 9.01 1.54 11.93
C THR A 16 8.07 0.34 12.07
N GLY A 17 6.83 0.46 11.58
CA GLY A 17 5.81 -0.58 11.60
C GLY A 17 4.39 -0.04 11.45
N GLY A 18 3.44 -0.95 11.25
CA GLY A 18 2.01 -0.64 11.09
C GLY A 18 1.51 -0.77 9.65
N THR A 19 0.33 -0.22 9.40
CA THR A 19 -0.31 -0.23 8.07
C THR A 19 -0.88 1.14 7.72
N ILE A 20 -0.54 1.62 6.54
CA ILE A 20 -1.07 2.84 5.93
C ILE A 20 -1.91 2.43 4.71
N VAL A 21 -3.12 2.96 4.58
CA VAL A 21 -4.01 2.72 3.43
C VAL A 21 -4.38 4.06 2.79
N CYS A 22 -4.18 4.18 1.48
CA CYS A 22 -4.57 5.36 0.70
C CYS A 22 -5.50 4.96 -0.44
N PHE A 23 -6.71 5.53 -0.43
CA PHE A 23 -7.68 5.39 -1.51
C PHE A 23 -7.46 6.44 -2.62
N GLY A 24 -6.88 7.59 -2.26
CA GLY A 24 -6.48 8.63 -3.21
C GLY A 24 -5.08 8.44 -3.81
N GLU A 25 -4.53 9.54 -4.30
CA GLU A 25 -3.16 9.60 -4.82
C GLU A 25 -2.14 9.73 -3.68
N MET A 26 -0.91 9.28 -3.90
CA MET A 26 0.23 9.61 -3.03
C MET A 26 1.22 10.49 -3.77
N GLY A 27 1.86 11.39 -3.02
CA GLY A 27 3.01 12.15 -3.49
C GLY A 27 4.27 11.30 -3.65
N GLU A 28 5.39 11.96 -3.94
CA GLU A 28 6.67 11.29 -4.17
C GLU A 28 7.28 10.75 -2.87
N GLY A 29 8.19 9.78 -2.99
CA GLY A 29 8.99 9.32 -1.85
C GLY A 29 8.23 8.50 -0.80
N ALA A 30 7.09 7.91 -1.16
CA ALA A 30 6.34 7.03 -0.26
C ALA A 30 7.24 5.88 0.26
N GLY A 31 7.20 5.64 1.58
CA GLY A 31 8.00 4.61 2.23
C GLY A 31 9.50 4.89 2.31
N GLY A 32 9.96 6.10 1.95
CA GLY A 32 11.39 6.45 2.01
C GLY A 32 11.99 6.26 3.41
N GLY A 33 13.03 5.45 3.50
CA GLY A 33 13.68 5.10 4.76
C GLY A 33 12.83 4.26 5.71
N MET A 34 11.78 3.57 5.23
CA MET A 34 10.98 2.71 6.09
C MET A 34 11.72 1.44 6.49
N GLU A 35 11.56 1.03 7.75
CA GLU A 35 12.15 -0.20 8.29
C GLU A 35 11.23 -1.40 8.09
N ARG A 36 9.92 -1.23 8.34
CA ARG A 36 8.91 -2.28 8.17
C ARG A 36 7.51 -1.68 8.14
N GLY A 37 6.55 -2.53 7.78
CA GLY A 37 5.14 -2.18 7.71
C GLY A 37 4.63 -2.24 6.27
N THR A 38 3.33 -1.98 6.12
CA THR A 38 2.63 -2.12 4.85
C THR A 38 2.05 -0.77 4.44
N ILE A 39 2.35 -0.33 3.22
CA ILE A 39 1.66 0.79 2.57
C ILE A 39 0.76 0.20 1.47
N LEU A 40 -0.55 0.36 1.61
CA LEU A 40 -1.54 -0.07 0.62
C LEU A 40 -2.02 1.14 -0.20
N ALA A 41 -1.85 1.06 -1.51
CA ALA A 41 -2.24 2.10 -2.45
C ALA A 41 -3.24 1.56 -3.48
N PHE A 42 -4.41 2.18 -3.59
CA PHE A 42 -5.39 1.86 -4.63
C PHE A 42 -5.12 2.57 -5.96
N LYS A 43 -4.32 3.65 -5.94
CA LYS A 43 -3.73 4.28 -7.12
C LYS A 43 -2.23 4.07 -7.10
N ARG A 44 -1.61 3.84 -8.26
CA ARG A 44 -0.15 3.65 -8.34
C ARG A 44 0.59 4.90 -7.84
N PRO A 45 1.41 4.79 -6.79
CA PRO A 45 2.25 5.90 -6.36
C PRO A 45 3.53 6.00 -7.22
N PRO A 46 4.24 7.14 -7.19
CA PRO A 46 5.61 7.24 -7.66
C PRO A 46 6.50 6.37 -6.75
N LEU A 47 7.01 5.25 -7.26
CA LEU A 47 7.83 4.32 -6.48
C LEU A 47 9.29 4.78 -6.49
N LEU A 48 9.93 4.72 -5.31
CA LEU A 48 11.38 4.89 -5.21
C LEU A 48 12.11 3.70 -5.86
N PRO A 49 13.29 3.92 -6.46
CA PRO A 49 14.07 2.85 -7.11
C PRO A 49 14.58 1.78 -6.13
N THR A 50 14.54 2.07 -4.83
CA THR A 50 14.91 1.16 -3.75
C THR A 50 13.79 0.21 -3.34
N PHE A 51 12.61 0.31 -3.96
CA PHE A 51 11.53 -0.67 -3.86
C PHE A 51 11.54 -1.61 -5.07
N GLN A 52 11.70 -2.91 -4.83
CA GLN A 52 11.76 -3.91 -5.89
C GLN A 52 10.46 -4.68 -6.00
N TYR A 53 9.99 -4.87 -7.24
CA TYR A 53 8.83 -5.72 -7.49
C TYR A 53 9.13 -7.16 -7.04
N SER A 54 8.18 -7.73 -6.29
CA SER A 54 8.26 -9.06 -5.72
C SER A 54 7.31 -10.02 -6.43
N CYS A 55 6.01 -9.72 -6.42
CA CYS A 55 4.99 -10.58 -7.01
C CYS A 55 3.64 -9.87 -7.22
N LEU A 56 2.72 -10.58 -7.89
CA LEU A 56 1.32 -10.20 -8.01
C LEU A 56 0.46 -11.26 -7.30
N TYR A 57 -0.23 -10.90 -6.24
CA TYR A 57 -1.02 -11.85 -5.44
C TYR A 57 -2.14 -11.17 -4.67
N LEU A 58 -2.98 -11.96 -3.99
CA LEU A 58 -3.93 -11.46 -3.01
C LEU A 58 -3.39 -11.77 -1.60
N PRO A 59 -2.89 -10.77 -0.84
CA PRO A 59 -2.42 -11.00 0.52
C PRO A 59 -3.55 -11.50 1.42
N SER A 60 -3.32 -12.58 2.16
CA SER A 60 -4.36 -13.26 2.95
C SER A 60 -4.98 -12.39 4.04
N PHE A 61 -4.22 -11.46 4.61
CA PHE A 61 -4.72 -10.53 5.64
C PHE A 61 -5.57 -9.38 5.05
N LEU A 62 -5.42 -9.09 3.75
CA LEU A 62 -5.98 -7.89 3.14
C LEU A 62 -7.51 -7.92 3.09
N PRO A 63 -8.19 -9.01 2.69
CA PRO A 63 -9.65 -9.06 2.74
C PRO A 63 -10.23 -8.79 4.14
N LEU A 64 -9.55 -9.25 5.20
CA LEU A 64 -9.95 -8.99 6.58
C LEU A 64 -9.83 -7.50 6.92
N LEU A 65 -8.67 -6.89 6.64
CA LEU A 65 -8.42 -5.47 6.86
C LEU A 65 -9.43 -4.61 6.08
N LEU A 66 -9.64 -4.92 4.81
CA LEU A 66 -10.51 -4.16 3.93
C LEU A 66 -11.98 -4.27 4.33
N ARG A 67 -12.46 -5.44 4.78
CA ARG A 67 -13.81 -5.56 5.36
C ARG A 67 -13.98 -4.73 6.63
N TYR A 68 -12.94 -4.65 7.46
CA TYR A 68 -12.96 -3.75 8.61
C TYR A 68 -13.09 -2.28 8.15
N LEU A 69 -12.24 -1.83 7.22
CA LEU A 69 -12.31 -0.46 6.71
C LEU A 69 -13.64 -0.14 6.01
N GLN A 70 -14.23 -1.12 5.31
CA GLN A 70 -15.55 -1.00 4.70
C GLN A 70 -16.64 -0.73 5.74
N ARG A 71 -16.59 -1.43 6.88
CA ARG A 71 -17.52 -1.22 8.00
C ARG A 71 -17.35 0.15 8.66
N GLU A 72 -16.14 0.69 8.65
CA GLU A 72 -15.83 2.04 9.12
C GLU A 72 -16.21 3.14 8.09
N GLY A 73 -16.85 2.78 6.97
CA GLY A 73 -17.37 3.72 5.98
C GLY A 73 -16.37 4.15 4.91
N LEU A 74 -15.19 3.52 4.82
CA LEU A 74 -14.22 3.81 3.77
C LEU A 74 -14.62 3.15 2.43
N PRO A 75 -14.20 3.70 1.28
CA PRO A 75 -14.66 3.30 -0.05
C PRO A 75 -14.02 2.00 -0.55
N VAL A 76 -14.17 0.93 0.22
CA VAL A 76 -13.76 -0.43 -0.15
C VAL A 76 -14.85 -1.07 -1.02
N ARG A 77 -14.46 -1.51 -2.21
CA ARG A 77 -15.31 -2.19 -3.18
C ARG A 77 -15.03 -3.70 -3.17
N GLU A 78 -15.97 -4.50 -3.70
CA GLU A 78 -15.80 -5.95 -3.84
C GLU A 78 -14.58 -6.35 -4.70
N GLU A 79 -14.25 -5.53 -5.71
CA GLU A 79 -13.05 -5.68 -6.54
C GLU A 79 -11.75 -5.54 -5.75
N HIS A 80 -11.74 -4.73 -4.68
CA HIS A 80 -10.58 -4.61 -3.79
C HIS A 80 -10.39 -5.87 -2.95
N LEU A 81 -11.49 -6.52 -2.54
CA LEU A 81 -11.45 -7.72 -1.70
C LEU A 81 -10.96 -8.96 -2.47
N LYS A 82 -11.21 -9.01 -3.78
CA LYS A 82 -10.90 -10.16 -4.65
C LYS A 82 -9.76 -9.90 -5.64
N GLY A 83 -9.38 -8.64 -5.81
CA GLY A 83 -8.34 -8.19 -6.73
C GLY A 83 -6.94 -8.64 -6.32
N LYS A 84 -5.99 -8.46 -7.24
CA LYS A 84 -4.58 -8.74 -6.99
C LYS A 84 -3.82 -7.44 -6.73
N TYR A 85 -2.75 -7.57 -5.97
CA TYR A 85 -1.89 -6.48 -5.55
C TYR A 85 -0.47 -6.80 -6.00
N GLU A 86 0.15 -5.83 -6.64
CA GLU A 86 1.58 -5.86 -6.89
C GLU A 86 2.28 -5.52 -5.58
N ARG A 87 3.18 -6.40 -5.19
CA ARG A 87 4.00 -6.21 -4.00
C ARG A 87 5.36 -5.69 -4.40
N TYR A 88 5.79 -4.64 -3.72
CA TYR A 88 7.13 -4.11 -3.78
C TYR A 88 7.78 -4.21 -2.41
N ASP A 89 8.92 -4.86 -2.32
CA ASP A 89 9.70 -4.99 -1.08
C ASP A 89 10.73 -3.84 -1.01
N GLY A 90 10.85 -3.21 0.17
CA GLY A 90 11.74 -2.07 0.40
C GLY A 90 11.58 -1.52 1.83
N ASP A 91 12.18 -0.40 2.20
CA ASP A 91 13.20 0.32 1.45
C ASP A 91 14.54 -0.42 1.57
N LEU A 92 15.17 -0.74 0.42
CA LEU A 92 16.49 -1.39 0.40
C LEU A 92 17.64 -0.49 0.88
N ALA A 93 17.41 0.83 1.03
CA ALA A 93 18.34 1.71 1.73
C ALA A 93 18.35 1.48 3.26
N CYS A 94 17.36 0.76 3.79
CA CYS A 94 17.22 0.40 5.21
C CYS A 94 17.25 -1.14 5.36
N SER A 95 16.31 -1.73 6.11
CA SER A 95 16.28 -3.18 6.33
C SER A 95 15.56 -3.98 5.24
N GLY A 96 14.86 -3.34 4.30
CA GLY A 96 14.14 -4.01 3.20
C GLY A 96 12.95 -4.87 3.63
N LYS A 97 12.43 -4.68 4.85
CA LYS A 97 11.32 -5.48 5.42
C LYS A 97 9.96 -4.80 5.33
N GLY A 98 9.88 -3.62 4.75
CA GLY A 98 8.65 -2.94 4.40
C GLY A 98 8.09 -3.45 3.07
N GLU A 99 6.81 -3.21 2.87
CA GLU A 99 6.13 -3.53 1.62
C GLU A 99 5.21 -2.40 1.17
N ILE A 100 5.19 -2.15 -0.14
CA ILE A 100 4.16 -1.35 -0.80
C ILE A 100 3.30 -2.30 -1.63
N LEU A 101 2.00 -2.33 -1.32
CA LEU A 101 0.99 -3.08 -2.04
C LEU A 101 0.23 -2.12 -2.95
N VAL A 102 0.31 -2.32 -4.25
CA VAL A 102 -0.39 -1.52 -5.25
C VAL A 102 -1.51 -2.34 -5.85
N TRP A 103 -2.76 -1.89 -5.69
CA TRP A 103 -3.90 -2.56 -6.29
C TRP A 103 -3.76 -2.57 -7.82
N ARG A 104 -3.98 -3.74 -8.42
CA ARG A 104 -4.10 -3.88 -9.87
C ARG A 104 -5.57 -4.03 -10.20
N GLU A 105 -6.12 -3.03 -10.89
CA GLU A 105 -7.45 -3.12 -11.48
C GLU A 105 -7.46 -4.30 -12.47
N GLY A 106 -8.31 -5.28 -12.19
CA GLY A 106 -8.52 -6.38 -13.11
C GLY A 106 -9.34 -5.89 -14.28
N THR A 107 -8.78 -5.90 -15.49
CA THR A 107 -9.60 -5.92 -16.70
C THR A 107 -10.44 -7.19 -16.66
N CYS A 108 -11.70 -7.06 -16.24
CA CYS A 108 -12.74 -8.02 -16.59
C CYS A 108 -13.08 -7.86 -18.07
#